data_AF-L8IWE5-F1
#
_entry.id   AF-L8IWE5-F1
#
_cell.length_a   1.000
_cell.length_b   1.000
_cell.length_c   1.000
_cell.angle_alpha   90.00
_cell.angle_beta   90.00
_cell.angle_gamma   90.00
#
_symmetry.space_group_name_H-M   'P 1'
#
loop_
_entity.id
_entity.type
_entity.pdbx_description
1 polymer ?
#
loop_
_entity_poly.entity_id
_entity_poly.type
_entity_poly.pdbx_seq_one_letter_code
_entity_poly.pdbx_strand_id
1 'polypeptide(L)'
;VPLAYKQFSPNVPEKTLGASGRYEGKIARSSERFKELTPNYNPDIIFKDEENTGADRLMTQRCKDRLNSLAISVMNQWPGVKLRVTEGWDEDGHHSEESLHYEGRAVDITTSDRDRNKYGLLARLAVEAGFDWVYYESKAHVHCSVKSEHSAAAKTGGCFPAGAQVRLESGARVALSAVRPGDRVLAMGEDGNPTFSDVLIFLDREPDRLRAFQVIETQDPPRRLALTPAHLLFTANNHTEPAAHFRATFASQVQPGQYVLVAGVPGLQPARVAAVSTHVALGAYAPLTRHGTLVVEDVVASCFAAVADHHLAQLAFWPLRLFHSLAWGSWTPGEGVHWYPQLLYRLGRLLLEEGSFHSLGVAGAGS
;
A
#
# COMPACT_ATOMS: atom_id res chain seq x y z
N VAL A 1 -22.52 15.87 2.63
CA VAL A 1 -22.79 16.81 3.77
C VAL A 1 -21.53 17.57 4.11
N PRO A 2 -21.55 18.92 4.16
CA PRO A 2 -20.40 19.74 4.57
C PRO A 2 -19.84 19.30 5.93
N LEU A 3 -18.52 19.37 6.12
CA LEU A 3 -17.93 19.19 7.46
C LEU A 3 -18.27 20.39 8.33
N ALA A 4 -18.60 20.13 9.59
CA ALA A 4 -18.76 21.17 10.60
C ALA A 4 -17.38 21.75 10.99
N TYR A 5 -17.38 22.97 11.51
CA TYR A 5 -16.16 23.58 12.05
C TYR A 5 -15.58 22.70 13.17
N LYS A 6 -14.26 22.48 13.16
CA LYS A 6 -13.52 21.56 14.05
C LYS A 6 -13.85 20.07 13.85
N GLN A 7 -14.61 19.70 12.83
CA GLN A 7 -14.78 18.30 12.47
C GLN A 7 -13.60 17.81 11.63
N PHE A 8 -13.18 16.57 11.89
CA PHE A 8 -12.24 15.83 11.06
C PHE A 8 -12.82 14.50 10.57
N SER A 9 -12.34 14.02 9.44
CA SER A 9 -12.76 12.78 8.79
C SER A 9 -11.54 12.03 8.23
N PRO A 10 -11.38 10.72 8.52
CA PRO A 10 -12.19 9.91 9.44
C PRO A 10 -12.11 10.40 10.89
N ASN A 11 -13.08 10.02 11.74
CA ASN A 11 -13.17 10.47 13.14
C ASN A 11 -12.17 9.75 14.06
N VAL A 12 -10.90 9.83 13.70
CA VAL A 12 -9.74 9.32 14.45
C VAL A 12 -8.60 10.35 14.33
N PRO A 13 -7.61 10.35 15.24
CA PRO A 13 -6.47 11.26 15.14
C PRO A 13 -5.68 11.07 13.84
N GLU A 14 -5.18 12.18 13.28
CA GLU A 14 -4.48 12.24 11.99
C GLU A 14 -3.39 11.17 11.83
N LYS A 15 -2.55 11.00 12.85
CA LYS A 15 -1.37 10.13 12.79
C LYS A 15 -1.66 8.65 13.07
N THR A 16 -2.93 8.24 13.14
CA THR A 16 -3.33 6.84 13.29
C THR A 16 -3.32 6.09 11.95
N LEU A 17 -3.23 4.75 12.01
CA LEU A 17 -3.26 3.90 10.80
C LEU A 17 -4.57 4.05 9.99
N GLY A 18 -5.67 4.41 10.65
CA GLY A 18 -6.96 4.66 10.02
C GLY A 18 -7.05 6.00 9.27
N ALA A 19 -6.07 6.89 9.45
CA ALA A 19 -6.01 8.24 8.84
C ALA A 19 -4.69 8.41 8.06
N SER A 20 -3.97 9.51 8.19
CA SER A 20 -2.73 9.76 7.46
C SER A 20 -1.54 8.94 7.97
N GLY A 21 -1.61 8.31 9.15
CA GLY A 21 -0.52 7.48 9.66
C GLY A 21 0.66 8.29 10.22
N ARG A 22 1.67 7.59 10.75
CA ARG A 22 2.72 8.20 11.56
C ARG A 22 3.55 9.24 10.79
N TYR A 23 4.07 10.19 11.56
CA TYR A 23 5.18 11.05 11.17
C TYR A 23 6.47 10.21 11.12
N GLU A 24 7.26 10.39 10.08
CA GLU A 24 8.51 9.68 9.76
C GLU A 24 9.74 10.58 9.93
N GLY A 25 9.56 11.90 10.01
CA GLY A 25 10.62 12.89 10.24
C GLY A 25 10.65 13.98 9.18
N LYS A 26 11.02 15.21 9.60
CA LYS A 26 11.10 16.41 8.75
C LYS A 26 12.02 16.20 7.55
N ILE A 27 11.52 16.56 6.37
CA ILE A 27 12.28 16.60 5.13
C ILE A 27 12.84 18.02 4.98
N ALA A 28 14.17 18.16 5.02
CA ALA A 28 14.86 19.41 4.72
C ALA A 28 15.30 19.45 3.25
N ARG A 29 15.52 20.64 2.65
CA ARG A 29 16.01 20.77 1.25
C ARG A 29 17.31 20.00 0.99
N SER A 30 18.17 19.93 2.00
CA SER A 30 19.46 19.21 1.94
C SER A 30 19.35 17.70 2.22
N SER A 31 18.18 17.22 2.65
CA SER A 31 17.99 15.81 3.04
C SER A 31 17.82 14.91 1.83
N GLU A 32 18.26 13.66 1.94
CA GLU A 32 18.10 12.66 0.86
C GLU A 32 16.62 12.43 0.52
N ARG A 33 15.74 12.56 1.51
CA ARG A 33 14.28 12.41 1.36
C ARG A 33 13.63 13.56 0.58
N PHE A 34 14.34 14.66 0.29
CA PHE A 34 13.80 15.73 -0.53
C PHE A 34 13.41 15.28 -1.94
N LYS A 35 14.08 14.22 -2.46
CA LYS A 35 13.73 13.58 -3.74
C LYS A 35 12.35 12.91 -3.76
N GLU A 36 11.73 12.73 -2.60
CA GLU A 36 10.37 12.18 -2.46
C GLU A 36 9.29 13.23 -2.77
N LEU A 37 9.66 14.52 -2.74
CA LEU A 37 8.77 15.62 -3.04
C LEU A 37 8.84 15.96 -4.53
N THR A 38 7.67 16.15 -5.14
CA THR A 38 7.57 16.62 -6.52
C THR A 38 6.78 17.92 -6.55
N PRO A 39 7.19 18.89 -7.38
CA PRO A 39 6.42 20.11 -7.51
C PRO A 39 5.10 19.86 -8.25
N ASN A 40 4.04 20.54 -7.80
CA ASN A 40 2.76 20.60 -8.46
C ASN A 40 2.60 21.94 -9.22
N TYR A 41 2.51 21.83 -10.55
CA TYR A 41 2.31 22.94 -11.48
C TYR A 41 0.93 22.93 -12.15
N ASN A 42 -0.04 22.26 -11.54
CA ASN A 42 -1.40 22.23 -12.06
C ASN A 42 -1.95 23.67 -12.20
N PRO A 43 -2.33 24.11 -13.41
CA PRO A 43 -2.81 25.47 -13.67
C PRO A 43 -4.18 25.76 -13.02
N ASP A 44 -4.87 24.74 -12.53
CA ASP A 44 -6.18 24.84 -11.88
C ASP A 44 -6.10 25.00 -10.36
N ILE A 45 -4.88 25.10 -9.83
CA ILE A 45 -4.61 25.34 -8.41
C ILE A 45 -3.85 26.66 -8.27
N ILE A 46 -4.35 27.54 -7.39
CA ILE A 46 -3.66 28.75 -6.98
C ILE A 46 -2.79 28.42 -5.77
N PHE A 47 -1.48 28.63 -5.87
CA PHE A 47 -0.55 28.52 -4.75
C PHE A 47 -0.27 29.91 -4.21
N LYS A 48 -0.25 30.07 -2.88
CA LYS A 48 -0.05 31.37 -2.23
C LYS A 48 1.42 31.77 -2.30
N ASP A 49 2.33 30.85 -1.97
CA ASP A 49 3.78 30.97 -2.09
C ASP A 49 4.29 32.32 -1.56
N GLU A 50 3.86 32.72 -0.35
CA GLU A 50 4.30 33.97 0.26
C GLU A 50 5.80 33.95 0.61
N GLU A 51 6.39 32.75 0.76
CA GLU A 51 7.81 32.53 1.00
C GLU A 51 8.64 32.88 -0.25
N ASN A 52 8.03 32.88 -1.44
CA ASN A 52 8.71 33.00 -2.74
C ASN A 52 9.79 31.93 -2.96
N THR A 53 9.59 30.73 -2.41
CA THR A 53 10.53 29.60 -2.51
C THR A 53 9.96 28.43 -3.31
N GLY A 54 8.66 28.50 -3.66
CA GLY A 54 7.91 27.40 -4.26
C GLY A 54 7.63 26.25 -3.31
N ALA A 55 7.84 26.42 -1.99
CA ALA A 55 7.65 25.38 -0.98
C ALA A 55 6.22 24.83 -0.97
N ASP A 56 5.23 25.73 -1.11
CA ASP A 56 3.81 25.43 -1.28
C ASP A 56 3.47 24.43 -2.40
N ARG A 57 4.34 24.32 -3.40
CA ARG A 57 4.15 23.42 -4.55
C ARG A 57 4.74 22.05 -4.31
N LEU A 58 5.64 21.89 -3.35
CA LEU A 58 6.34 20.65 -3.07
C LEU A 58 5.46 19.75 -2.20
N MET A 59 5.21 18.54 -2.69
CA MET A 59 4.37 17.56 -2.00
C MET A 59 4.70 16.14 -2.47
N THR A 60 4.31 15.13 -1.70
CA THR A 60 4.43 13.73 -2.14
C THR A 60 3.53 13.46 -3.35
N GLN A 61 3.84 12.40 -4.10
CA GLN A 61 3.04 12.04 -5.29
C GLN A 61 1.57 11.79 -4.92
N ARG A 62 1.28 11.07 -3.84
CA ARG A 62 -0.08 10.86 -3.36
C ARG A 62 -0.78 12.17 -3.02
N CYS A 63 -0.10 13.10 -2.35
CA CYS A 63 -0.70 14.41 -2.03
C CYS A 63 -1.06 15.16 -3.32
N LYS A 64 -0.17 15.15 -4.31
CA LYS A 64 -0.39 15.72 -5.65
C LYS A 64 -1.62 15.12 -6.34
N ASP A 65 -1.76 13.80 -6.36
CA ASP A 65 -2.90 13.11 -6.98
C ASP A 65 -4.24 13.52 -6.34
N ARG A 66 -4.28 13.60 -4.99
CA ARG A 66 -5.47 13.99 -4.23
C ARG A 66 -5.82 15.46 -4.43
N LEU A 67 -4.81 16.31 -4.43
CA LEU A 67 -4.99 17.75 -4.64
C LEU A 67 -5.48 18.05 -6.06
N ASN A 68 -4.96 17.35 -7.07
CA ASN A 68 -5.42 17.48 -8.46
C ASN A 68 -6.86 17.02 -8.65
N SER A 69 -7.23 15.87 -8.05
CA SER A 69 -8.62 15.38 -8.04
C SER A 69 -9.57 16.38 -7.37
N LEU A 70 -9.13 16.98 -6.26
CA LEU A 70 -9.89 18.00 -5.56
C LEU A 70 -10.06 19.27 -6.41
N ALA A 71 -9.02 19.70 -7.13
CA ALA A 71 -9.09 20.89 -7.99
C ALA A 71 -10.21 20.77 -9.04
N ILE A 72 -10.34 19.59 -9.67
CA ILE A 72 -11.43 19.30 -10.62
C ILE A 72 -12.79 19.40 -9.91
N SER A 73 -12.91 18.80 -8.73
CA SER A 73 -14.15 18.81 -7.95
C SER A 73 -14.57 20.21 -7.53
N VAL A 74 -13.62 21.07 -7.16
CA VAL A 74 -13.87 22.47 -6.79
C VAL A 74 -14.40 23.27 -7.98
N MET A 75 -13.77 23.15 -9.15
CA MET A 75 -14.21 23.86 -10.36
C MET A 75 -15.60 23.40 -10.84
N ASN A 76 -15.90 22.11 -10.71
CA ASN A 76 -17.22 21.57 -11.02
C ASN A 76 -18.29 22.03 -10.03
N GLN A 77 -17.94 22.10 -8.74
CA GLN A 77 -18.87 22.52 -7.69
C GLN A 77 -19.19 24.02 -7.76
N TRP A 78 -18.20 24.84 -8.13
CA TRP A 78 -18.32 26.30 -8.19
C TRP A 78 -17.68 26.83 -9.47
N PRO A 79 -18.47 27.03 -10.55
CA PRO A 79 -17.96 27.59 -11.80
C PRO A 79 -17.23 28.93 -11.58
N GLY A 80 -16.01 29.03 -12.09
CA GLY A 80 -15.15 30.22 -11.95
C GLY A 80 -14.35 30.30 -10.65
N VAL A 81 -14.49 29.34 -9.74
CA VAL A 81 -13.69 29.24 -8.51
C VAL A 81 -12.69 28.10 -8.64
N LYS A 82 -11.43 28.37 -8.27
CA LYS A 82 -10.33 27.39 -8.25
C LYS A 82 -10.01 26.96 -6.83
N LEU A 83 -9.34 25.81 -6.72
CA LEU A 83 -8.71 25.40 -5.47
C LEU A 83 -7.53 26.33 -5.19
N ARG A 84 -7.30 26.65 -3.91
CA ARG A 84 -6.18 27.48 -3.50
C ARG A 84 -5.45 26.88 -2.29
N VAL A 85 -4.17 26.58 -2.45
CA VAL A 85 -3.27 26.15 -1.37
C VAL A 85 -2.68 27.38 -0.69
N THR A 86 -2.66 27.38 0.64
CA THR A 86 -2.02 28.41 1.47
C THR A 86 -0.76 27.96 2.15
N GLU A 87 -0.65 26.66 2.42
CA GLU A 87 0.53 26.03 3.00
C GLU A 87 0.66 24.64 2.39
N GLY A 88 1.85 24.27 1.94
CA GLY A 88 2.20 22.95 1.43
C GLY A 88 3.26 22.27 2.29
N TRP A 89 4.42 21.98 1.68
CA TRP A 89 5.60 21.54 2.44
C TRP A 89 6.23 22.74 3.16
N ASP A 90 6.38 22.65 4.48
CA ASP A 90 6.91 23.73 5.33
C ASP A 90 8.39 23.47 5.70
N GLU A 91 9.24 24.46 5.47
CA GLU A 91 10.64 24.45 5.87
C GLU A 91 10.93 25.31 7.12
N ASP A 92 10.05 26.26 7.44
CA ASP A 92 10.25 27.33 8.42
C ASP A 92 9.83 26.95 9.84
N GLY A 93 8.99 25.93 10.00
CA GLY A 93 8.63 25.42 11.33
C GLY A 93 7.39 26.07 11.93
N HIS A 94 6.42 26.47 11.11
CA HIS A 94 5.21 27.17 11.54
C HIS A 94 4.12 26.24 12.11
N HIS A 95 4.35 24.92 12.09
CA HIS A 95 3.41 23.91 12.58
C HIS A 95 3.91 23.19 13.85
N SER A 96 3.05 22.36 14.45
CA SER A 96 3.43 21.50 15.60
C SER A 96 4.63 20.59 15.26
N GLU A 97 5.43 20.18 16.26
CA GLU A 97 6.71 19.47 16.10
C GLU A 97 6.69 18.27 15.14
N GLU A 98 5.58 17.54 15.09
CA GLU A 98 5.39 16.35 14.25
C GLU A 98 4.31 16.56 13.18
N SER A 99 4.29 17.75 12.58
CA SER A 99 3.37 18.11 11.50
C SER A 99 3.69 17.34 10.21
N LEU A 100 2.65 16.88 9.52
CA LEU A 100 2.81 16.25 8.20
C LEU A 100 3.14 17.25 7.07
N HIS A 101 3.03 18.56 7.33
CA HIS A 101 3.54 19.61 6.43
C HIS A 101 5.07 19.48 6.25
N TYR A 102 5.81 19.10 7.30
CA TYR A 102 7.26 18.91 7.23
C TYR A 102 7.70 17.75 6.32
N GLU A 103 6.76 16.92 5.87
CA GLU A 103 6.99 15.80 4.96
C GLU A 103 6.34 16.00 3.58
N GLY A 104 5.77 17.18 3.32
CA GLY A 104 5.02 17.45 2.09
C GLY A 104 3.81 16.53 1.92
N ARG A 105 3.26 16.04 3.04
CA ARG A 105 2.11 15.13 3.10
C ARG A 105 0.83 15.83 3.55
N ALA A 106 0.88 17.12 3.83
CA ALA A 106 -0.27 17.92 4.20
C ALA A 106 -0.32 19.22 3.41
N VAL A 107 -1.52 19.76 3.31
CA VAL A 107 -1.83 21.03 2.66
C VAL A 107 -2.95 21.74 3.42
N ASP A 108 -2.82 23.06 3.54
CA ASP A 108 -3.91 23.91 3.99
C ASP A 108 -4.54 24.57 2.77
N ILE A 109 -5.86 24.42 2.64
CA ILE A 109 -6.59 24.78 1.44
C ILE A 109 -7.76 25.74 1.69
N THR A 110 -8.06 26.50 0.65
CA THR A 110 -9.12 27.50 0.55
C THR A 110 -9.73 27.46 -0.85
N THR A 111 -10.82 28.19 -1.07
CA THR A 111 -11.28 28.53 -2.42
C THR A 111 -10.57 29.80 -2.90
N SER A 112 -10.38 29.96 -4.21
CA SER A 112 -9.67 31.10 -4.80
C SER A 112 -10.33 32.46 -4.50
N ASP A 113 -11.65 32.47 -4.33
CA ASP A 113 -12.44 33.65 -3.93
C ASP A 113 -12.41 33.91 -2.41
N ARG A 114 -11.81 33.00 -1.62
CA ARG A 114 -11.67 33.06 -0.16
C ARG A 114 -13.01 33.19 0.58
N ASP A 115 -14.10 32.70 -0.01
CA ASP A 115 -15.41 32.65 0.63
C ASP A 115 -15.47 31.53 1.67
N ARG A 116 -15.36 31.91 2.94
CA ARG A 116 -15.35 31.00 4.11
C ARG A 116 -16.62 30.18 4.24
N ASN A 117 -17.74 30.61 3.66
CA ASN A 117 -18.98 29.83 3.68
C ASN A 117 -18.86 28.54 2.85
N LYS A 118 -17.92 28.49 1.89
CA LYS A 118 -17.66 27.32 1.06
C LYS A 118 -16.81 26.26 1.77
N TYR A 119 -16.11 26.60 2.85
CA TYR A 119 -15.04 25.73 3.40
C TYR A 119 -15.55 24.43 4.01
N GLY A 120 -16.74 24.42 4.60
CA GLY A 120 -17.35 23.17 5.07
C GLY A 120 -17.60 22.20 3.92
N LEU A 121 -18.05 22.70 2.76
CA LEU A 121 -18.25 21.89 1.56
C LEU A 121 -16.92 21.56 0.87
N LEU A 122 -15.94 22.48 0.86
CA LEU A 122 -14.59 22.23 0.38
C LEU A 122 -13.95 21.06 1.13
N ALA A 123 -14.08 21.03 2.45
CA ALA A 123 -13.60 19.93 3.29
C ALA A 123 -14.30 18.61 2.94
N ARG A 124 -15.61 18.64 2.64
CA ARG A 124 -16.30 17.44 2.15
C ARG A 124 -15.73 16.99 0.80
N LEU A 125 -15.53 17.90 -0.14
CA LEU A 125 -14.93 17.56 -1.43
C LEU A 125 -13.54 16.96 -1.27
N ALA A 126 -12.73 17.43 -0.31
CA ALA A 126 -11.43 16.85 0.00
C ALA A 126 -11.53 15.40 0.50
N VAL A 127 -12.54 15.09 1.33
CA VAL A 127 -12.82 13.70 1.74
C VAL A 127 -13.16 12.84 0.52
N GLU A 128 -14.05 13.31 -0.35
CA GLU A 128 -14.44 12.56 -1.56
C GLU A 128 -13.31 12.46 -2.60
N ALA A 129 -12.37 13.42 -2.62
CA ALA A 129 -11.17 13.37 -3.44
C ALA A 129 -10.14 12.32 -2.94
N GLY A 130 -10.38 11.75 -1.75
CA GLY A 130 -9.61 10.65 -1.18
C GLY A 130 -8.40 11.08 -0.35
N PHE A 131 -8.40 12.29 0.21
CA PHE A 131 -7.45 12.62 1.27
C PHE A 131 -7.63 11.66 2.46
N ASP A 132 -6.53 11.18 3.04
CA ASP A 132 -6.59 10.16 4.09
C ASP A 132 -7.05 10.74 5.43
N TRP A 133 -6.87 12.05 5.63
CA TRP A 133 -7.43 12.80 6.74
C TRP A 133 -7.74 14.23 6.33
N VAL A 134 -8.93 14.72 6.69
CA VAL A 134 -9.38 16.08 6.41
C VAL A 134 -9.92 16.68 7.70
N TYR A 135 -9.50 17.89 8.03
CA TYR A 135 -9.88 18.61 9.22
C TYR A 135 -10.26 20.04 8.90
N TYR A 136 -11.49 20.43 9.26
CA TYR A 136 -11.88 21.84 9.21
C TYR A 136 -11.26 22.58 10.41
N GLU A 137 -9.95 22.78 10.32
CA GLU A 137 -9.08 23.21 11.40
C GLU A 137 -9.40 24.62 11.89
N SER A 138 -9.51 25.56 10.98
CA SER A 138 -9.62 26.98 11.30
C SER A 138 -10.73 27.62 10.46
N LYS A 139 -11.14 28.84 10.78
CA LYS A 139 -12.05 29.61 9.90
C LYS A 139 -11.35 30.14 8.64
N ALA A 140 -10.04 30.03 8.57
CA ALA A 140 -9.21 30.55 7.49
C ALA A 140 -8.89 29.51 6.43
N HIS A 141 -8.90 28.22 6.77
CA HIS A 141 -8.52 27.11 5.87
C HIS A 141 -9.07 25.76 6.34
N VAL A 142 -8.98 24.78 5.44
CA VAL A 142 -9.18 23.36 5.73
C VAL A 142 -7.84 22.66 5.62
N HIS A 143 -7.48 21.86 6.62
CA HIS A 143 -6.28 21.04 6.61
C HIS A 143 -6.57 19.69 5.99
N CYS A 144 -5.72 19.23 5.08
CA CYS A 144 -5.84 17.92 4.43
C CYS A 144 -4.48 17.23 4.41
N SER A 145 -4.44 15.94 4.75
CA SER A 145 -3.20 15.17 4.72
C SER A 145 -3.36 13.78 4.15
N VAL A 146 -2.22 13.18 3.78
CA VAL A 146 -2.14 11.86 3.15
C VAL A 146 -1.18 10.93 3.87
N LYS A 147 -1.38 9.64 3.64
CA LYS A 147 -0.45 8.59 4.01
C LYS A 147 0.90 8.78 3.31
N SER A 148 1.96 8.35 4.00
CA SER A 148 3.30 8.26 3.42
C SER A 148 3.32 7.25 2.27
N GLU A 149 4.11 7.52 1.22
CA GLU A 149 4.44 6.54 0.17
C GLU A 149 5.13 5.29 0.74
N HIS A 150 5.71 5.41 1.93
CA HIS A 150 6.38 4.33 2.64
C HIS A 150 5.44 3.54 3.55
N SER A 151 4.23 4.04 3.79
CA SER A 151 3.21 3.29 4.49
C SER A 151 2.95 1.98 3.72
N ALA A 152 2.77 0.86 4.43
CA ALA A 152 2.43 -0.43 3.83
C ALA A 152 1.13 -0.39 2.98
N ALA A 153 0.44 0.75 3.00
CA ALA A 153 -0.69 1.07 2.17
C ALA A 153 -0.32 1.53 0.74
N ALA A 154 0.75 2.32 0.58
CA ALA A 154 1.07 2.98 -0.69
C ALA A 154 1.97 2.12 -1.61
N LYS A 155 2.65 1.11 -1.07
CA LYS A 155 3.38 0.14 -1.89
C LYS A 155 2.46 -1.00 -2.30
N THR A 156 2.20 -1.09 -3.61
CA THR A 156 1.28 -2.01 -4.29
C THR A 156 1.70 -3.48 -4.25
N GLY A 157 2.74 -3.85 -3.50
CA GLY A 157 3.28 -5.22 -3.42
C GLY A 157 3.01 -5.88 -2.08
N GLY A 158 2.50 -7.10 -2.11
CA GLY A 158 2.43 -7.96 -0.93
C GLY A 158 3.84 -8.39 -0.57
N CYS A 159 4.31 -8.01 0.61
CA CYS A 159 5.66 -8.33 1.07
C CYS A 159 5.64 -9.16 2.35
N PHE A 160 6.74 -9.87 2.57
CA PHE A 160 7.12 -10.52 3.83
C PHE A 160 8.36 -9.83 4.41
N PRO A 161 8.60 -9.92 5.74
CA PRO A 161 9.82 -9.39 6.35
C PRO A 161 11.06 -10.19 5.94
N ALA A 162 12.24 -9.58 6.02
CA ALA A 162 13.52 -10.19 5.64
C ALA A 162 13.79 -11.53 6.36
N GLY A 163 13.43 -11.60 7.64
CA GLY A 163 13.66 -12.76 8.49
C GLY A 163 12.61 -13.87 8.35
N ALA A 164 11.56 -13.69 7.54
CA ALA A 164 10.55 -14.72 7.33
C ALA A 164 11.18 -15.98 6.74
N GLN A 165 10.80 -17.16 7.22
CA GLN A 165 11.41 -18.42 6.79
C GLN A 165 10.62 -19.10 5.68
N VAL A 166 11.35 -19.64 4.71
CA VAL A 166 10.83 -20.54 3.66
C VAL A 166 11.58 -21.87 3.68
N ARG A 167 10.94 -22.91 3.16
CA ARG A 167 11.57 -24.24 3.03
C ARG A 167 12.05 -24.46 1.60
N LEU A 168 13.34 -24.78 1.44
CA LEU A 168 13.94 -25.18 0.17
C LEU A 168 13.64 -26.65 -0.15
N GLU A 169 13.80 -27.04 -1.42
CA GLU A 169 13.69 -28.45 -1.86
C GLU A 169 14.66 -29.39 -1.13
N SER A 170 15.82 -28.87 -0.70
CA SER A 170 16.78 -29.60 0.14
C SER A 170 16.24 -29.92 1.56
N GLY A 171 15.09 -29.38 1.93
CA GLY A 171 14.53 -29.46 3.29
C GLY A 171 15.03 -28.38 4.24
N ALA A 172 16.05 -27.60 3.85
CA ALA A 172 16.58 -26.51 4.65
C ALA A 172 15.54 -25.39 4.82
N ARG A 173 15.49 -24.80 6.02
CA ARG A 173 14.74 -23.57 6.29
C ARG A 173 15.70 -22.39 6.21
N VAL A 174 15.38 -21.42 5.36
CA VAL A 174 16.21 -20.24 5.12
C VAL A 174 15.39 -18.97 5.29
N ALA A 175 16.04 -17.89 5.72
CA ALA A 175 15.43 -16.57 5.73
C ALA A 175 15.15 -16.12 4.29
N LEU A 176 14.06 -15.39 4.08
CA LEU A 176 13.63 -14.93 2.78
C LEU A 176 14.65 -13.97 2.14
N SER A 177 15.39 -13.22 2.97
CA SER A 177 16.51 -12.39 2.53
C SER A 177 17.68 -13.18 1.91
N ALA A 178 17.81 -14.47 2.23
CA ALA A 178 18.85 -15.35 1.70
C ALA A 178 18.42 -16.08 0.41
N VAL A 179 17.13 -16.06 0.08
CA VAL A 179 16.58 -16.71 -1.12
C VAL A 179 17.03 -15.99 -2.38
N ARG A 180 17.40 -16.76 -3.40
CA ARG A 180 17.87 -16.26 -4.69
C ARG A 180 16.95 -16.73 -5.82
N PRO A 181 16.81 -15.95 -6.90
CA PRO A 181 16.26 -16.46 -8.15
C PRO A 181 16.94 -17.77 -8.56
N GLY A 182 16.15 -18.76 -8.94
CA GLY A 182 16.58 -20.13 -9.24
C GLY A 182 16.47 -21.10 -8.06
N ASP A 183 16.34 -20.62 -6.82
CA ASP A 183 16.06 -21.50 -5.68
C ASP A 183 14.68 -22.14 -5.82
N ARG A 184 14.54 -23.40 -5.40
CA ARG A 184 13.26 -24.12 -5.36
C ARG A 184 12.70 -24.12 -3.96
N VAL A 185 11.56 -23.45 -3.79
CA VAL A 185 10.89 -23.21 -2.50
C VAL A 185 9.55 -23.94 -2.44
N LEU A 186 9.13 -24.31 -1.23
CA LEU A 186 7.83 -24.94 -1.00
C LEU A 186 6.69 -23.99 -1.40
N ALA A 187 5.76 -24.50 -2.19
CA ALA A 187 4.60 -23.80 -2.73
C ALA A 187 3.38 -24.74 -2.77
N MET A 188 2.24 -24.20 -3.19
CA MET A 188 1.03 -24.95 -3.46
C MET A 188 0.81 -25.05 -4.97
N GLY A 189 0.65 -26.28 -5.48
CA GLY A 189 0.31 -26.56 -6.87
C GLY A 189 -1.13 -26.19 -7.21
N GLU A 190 -1.47 -26.23 -8.50
CA GLU A 190 -2.83 -25.96 -8.99
C GLU A 190 -3.85 -27.02 -8.51
N ASP A 191 -3.37 -28.21 -8.19
CA ASP A 191 -4.15 -29.31 -7.59
C ASP A 191 -4.39 -29.14 -6.09
N GLY A 192 -3.86 -28.07 -5.48
CA GLY A 192 -3.95 -27.81 -4.04
C GLY A 192 -2.98 -28.66 -3.20
N ASN A 193 -2.04 -29.36 -3.83
CA ASN A 193 -1.04 -30.16 -3.13
C ASN A 193 0.28 -29.38 -2.94
N PRO A 194 1.09 -29.70 -1.92
CA PRO A 194 2.41 -29.09 -1.77
C PRO A 194 3.35 -29.51 -2.90
N THR A 195 4.10 -28.55 -3.43
CA THR A 195 5.10 -28.77 -4.49
C THR A 195 6.32 -27.86 -4.27
N PHE A 196 7.41 -28.09 -5.00
CA PHE A 196 8.56 -27.20 -5.03
C PHE A 196 8.59 -26.38 -6.31
N SER A 197 8.59 -25.06 -6.17
CA SER A 197 8.44 -24.09 -7.24
C SER A 197 9.70 -23.23 -7.36
N ASP A 198 10.15 -22.98 -8.59
CA ASP A 198 11.28 -22.09 -8.85
C ASP A 198 10.92 -20.65 -8.45
N VAL A 199 11.80 -19.99 -7.70
CA VAL A 199 11.77 -18.54 -7.50
C VAL A 199 12.28 -17.88 -8.78
N LEU A 200 11.43 -17.12 -9.43
CA LEU A 200 11.76 -16.48 -10.71
C LEU A 200 12.45 -15.15 -10.47
N ILE A 201 11.79 -14.24 -9.76
CA ILE A 201 12.28 -12.89 -9.47
C ILE A 201 11.70 -12.39 -8.15
N PHE A 202 12.16 -11.23 -7.68
CA PHE A 202 11.48 -10.44 -6.66
C PHE A 202 10.70 -9.30 -7.32
N LEU A 203 9.40 -9.22 -7.06
CA LEU A 203 8.52 -8.13 -7.50
C LEU A 203 8.77 -6.85 -6.72
N ASP A 204 9.23 -6.98 -5.47
CA ASP A 204 9.68 -5.91 -4.59
C ASP A 204 10.78 -6.46 -3.68
N ARG A 205 11.82 -5.66 -3.46
CA ARG A 205 12.95 -6.01 -2.59
C ARG A 205 13.54 -4.76 -1.95
N GLU A 206 13.32 -4.60 -0.66
CA GLU A 206 13.84 -3.47 0.12
C GLU A 206 14.47 -4.00 1.41
N PRO A 207 15.77 -4.29 1.44
CA PRO A 207 16.42 -4.98 2.57
C PRO A 207 16.48 -4.14 3.86
N ASP A 208 16.72 -2.84 3.75
CA ASP A 208 17.12 -1.99 4.88
C ASP A 208 15.99 -1.14 5.48
N ARG A 209 14.72 -1.44 5.15
CA ARG A 209 13.58 -0.63 5.59
C ARG A 209 12.72 -1.32 6.64
N LEU A 210 12.43 -0.59 7.72
CA LEU A 210 11.43 -1.02 8.71
C LEU A 210 10.02 -0.84 8.16
N ARG A 211 9.18 -1.87 8.31
CA ARG A 211 7.78 -1.85 7.86
C ARG A 211 6.87 -2.49 8.88
N ALA A 212 5.64 -1.99 8.93
CA ALA A 212 4.56 -2.62 9.67
C ALA A 212 3.97 -3.78 8.86
N PHE A 213 3.93 -4.95 9.49
CA PHE A 213 3.34 -6.18 8.99
C PHE A 213 2.14 -6.55 9.84
N GLN A 214 1.11 -7.08 9.22
CA GLN A 214 0.05 -7.79 9.91
C GLN A 214 0.54 -9.19 10.26
N VAL A 215 0.23 -9.65 11.46
CA VAL A 215 0.63 -10.96 11.96
C VAL A 215 -0.62 -11.80 12.14
N ILE A 216 -0.63 -12.97 11.50
CA ILE A 216 -1.71 -13.96 11.59
C ILE A 216 -1.16 -15.13 12.39
N GLU A 217 -1.81 -15.39 13.52
CA GLU A 217 -1.49 -16.49 14.41
C GLU A 217 -2.59 -17.54 14.30
N THR A 218 -2.20 -18.79 14.05
CA THR A 218 -3.13 -19.91 13.95
C THR A 218 -3.09 -20.76 15.20
N GLN A 219 -4.14 -21.56 15.38
CA GLN A 219 -4.20 -22.69 16.29
C GLN A 219 -4.49 -23.96 15.48
N ASP A 220 -4.06 -25.09 16.01
CA ASP A 220 -4.39 -26.42 15.47
C ASP A 220 -4.06 -26.59 13.97
N PRO A 221 -2.77 -26.51 13.55
CA PRO A 221 -1.57 -26.30 14.37
C PRO A 221 -1.18 -24.82 14.56
N PRO A 222 -0.37 -24.52 15.59
CA PRO A 222 0.13 -23.16 15.82
C PRO A 222 1.17 -22.75 14.78
N ARG A 223 0.91 -21.64 14.08
CA ARG A 223 1.78 -20.97 13.12
C ARG A 223 1.69 -19.46 13.31
N ARG A 224 2.71 -18.74 12.83
CA ARG A 224 2.78 -17.29 12.93
C ARG A 224 3.35 -16.71 11.64
N LEU A 225 2.50 -16.09 10.84
CA LEU A 225 2.89 -15.46 9.58
C LEU A 225 2.82 -13.94 9.69
N ALA A 226 3.88 -13.26 9.28
CA ALA A 226 3.92 -11.80 9.16
C ALA A 226 3.95 -11.38 7.68
N LEU A 227 3.01 -10.54 7.26
CA LEU A 227 2.87 -10.08 5.88
C LEU A 227 2.19 -8.70 5.80
N THR A 228 2.39 -7.96 4.71
CA THR A 228 1.77 -6.63 4.54
C THR A 228 0.24 -6.75 4.41
N PRO A 229 -0.55 -5.72 4.81
CA PRO A 229 -2.02 -5.80 4.80
C PRO A 229 -2.66 -6.11 3.44
N ALA A 230 -2.02 -5.72 2.33
CA ALA A 230 -2.51 -5.96 0.97
C ALA A 230 -2.07 -7.32 0.38
N HIS A 231 -1.33 -8.14 1.13
CA HIS A 231 -0.87 -9.46 0.67
C HIS A 231 -2.02 -10.46 0.72
N LEU A 232 -2.16 -11.29 -0.31
CA LEU A 232 -3.23 -12.30 -0.37
C LEU A 232 -2.87 -13.61 0.35
N LEU A 233 -3.84 -14.10 1.11
CA LEU A 233 -3.85 -15.45 1.69
C LEU A 233 -5.03 -16.25 1.17
N PHE A 234 -4.88 -17.56 1.21
CA PHE A 234 -5.97 -18.49 0.94
C PHE A 234 -6.73 -18.71 2.24
N THR A 235 -8.01 -18.33 2.26
CA THR A 235 -8.87 -18.40 3.45
C THR A 235 -10.17 -19.16 3.18
N ALA A 236 -10.72 -19.78 4.22
CA ALA A 236 -12.05 -20.40 4.21
C ALA A 236 -12.78 -20.14 5.53
N ASN A 237 -14.11 -20.19 5.51
CA ASN A 237 -14.93 -20.09 6.71
C ASN A 237 -15.16 -21.46 7.37
N ASN A 238 -14.85 -22.55 6.67
CA ASN A 238 -15.06 -23.91 7.14
C ASN A 238 -13.80 -24.77 6.89
N HIS A 239 -13.38 -25.48 7.94
CA HIS A 239 -12.24 -26.39 7.92
C HIS A 239 -12.39 -27.61 7.01
N THR A 240 -13.61 -27.99 6.60
CA THR A 240 -13.82 -29.14 5.70
C THR A 240 -13.74 -28.78 4.22
N GLU A 241 -13.59 -27.49 3.90
CA GLU A 241 -13.44 -27.07 2.50
C GLU A 241 -12.13 -27.63 1.92
N PRO A 242 -12.16 -28.20 0.70
CA PRO A 242 -10.95 -28.56 -0.02
C PRO A 242 -10.03 -27.34 -0.20
N ALA A 243 -8.71 -27.55 -0.17
CA ALA A 243 -7.73 -26.48 -0.36
C ALA A 243 -7.97 -25.67 -1.66
N ALA A 244 -8.43 -26.33 -2.72
CA ALA A 244 -8.78 -25.71 -4.00
C ALA A 244 -9.95 -24.71 -3.93
N HIS A 245 -10.79 -24.75 -2.89
CA HIS A 245 -11.92 -23.83 -2.70
C HIS A 245 -11.61 -22.66 -1.77
N PHE A 246 -10.39 -22.60 -1.22
CA PHE A 246 -9.99 -21.46 -0.42
C PHE A 246 -9.93 -20.20 -1.29
N ARG A 247 -10.48 -19.10 -0.77
CA ARG A 247 -10.55 -17.83 -1.50
C ARG A 247 -9.34 -16.99 -1.19
N ALA A 248 -8.81 -16.33 -2.22
CA ALA A 248 -7.79 -15.30 -2.06
C ALA A 248 -8.40 -14.09 -1.32
N THR A 249 -7.89 -13.80 -0.13
CA THR A 249 -8.36 -12.74 0.75
C THR A 249 -7.17 -11.90 1.19
N PHE A 250 -7.34 -10.58 1.23
CA PHE A 250 -6.28 -9.70 1.73
C PHE A 250 -6.02 -9.96 3.21
N ALA A 251 -4.75 -9.91 3.62
CA ALA A 251 -4.37 -10.06 5.02
C ALA A 251 -5.19 -9.14 5.95
N SER A 252 -5.45 -7.90 5.51
CA SER A 252 -6.24 -6.90 6.26
C SER A 252 -7.68 -7.34 6.55
N GLN A 253 -8.22 -8.23 5.74
CA GLN A 253 -9.59 -8.75 5.82
C GLN A 253 -9.66 -10.10 6.54
N VAL A 254 -8.53 -10.71 6.89
CA VAL A 254 -8.49 -11.94 7.66
C VAL A 254 -8.96 -11.67 9.09
N GLN A 255 -9.89 -12.49 9.56
CA GLN A 255 -10.48 -12.39 10.89
C GLN A 255 -10.23 -13.66 11.72
N PRO A 256 -10.07 -13.52 13.05
CA PRO A 256 -10.09 -14.66 13.96
C PRO A 256 -11.33 -15.54 13.74
N GLY A 257 -11.15 -16.85 13.75
CA GLY A 257 -12.18 -17.83 13.47
C GLY A 257 -12.21 -18.37 12.03
N GLN A 258 -11.62 -17.65 11.07
CA GLN A 258 -11.41 -18.16 9.72
C GLN A 258 -10.30 -19.22 9.69
N TYR A 259 -10.14 -19.90 8.56
CA TYR A 259 -9.10 -20.91 8.34
C TYR A 259 -8.15 -20.45 7.25
N VAL A 260 -6.85 -20.70 7.44
CA VAL A 260 -5.79 -20.55 6.44
C VAL A 260 -5.17 -21.90 6.14
N LEU A 261 -4.51 -22.05 5.00
CA LEU A 261 -3.79 -23.28 4.66
C LEU A 261 -2.39 -23.26 5.26
N VAL A 262 -2.02 -24.34 5.95
CA VAL A 262 -0.69 -24.53 6.51
C VAL A 262 -0.06 -25.84 6.04
N ALA A 263 1.26 -25.83 5.90
CA ALA A 263 2.03 -27.03 5.63
C ALA A 263 2.13 -27.89 6.90
N GLY A 264 1.71 -29.15 6.75
CA GLY A 264 1.75 -30.20 7.77
C GLY A 264 2.20 -31.55 7.18
N VAL A 265 1.95 -32.62 7.94
CA VAL A 265 2.26 -33.99 7.52
C VAL A 265 0.98 -34.84 7.65
N PRO A 266 0.48 -35.47 6.57
CA PRO A 266 0.91 -35.34 5.18
C PRO A 266 0.16 -34.19 4.47
N GLY A 267 0.87 -33.18 4.00
CA GLY A 267 0.32 -32.22 3.03
C GLY A 267 -0.09 -30.86 3.59
N LEU A 268 -1.02 -30.20 2.90
CA LEU A 268 -1.62 -28.94 3.33
C LEU A 268 -2.89 -29.22 4.13
N GLN A 269 -3.04 -28.54 5.26
CA GLN A 269 -4.21 -28.67 6.11
C GLN A 269 -4.74 -27.29 6.53
N PRO A 270 -6.05 -27.15 6.78
CA PRO A 270 -6.60 -25.93 7.35
C PRO A 270 -6.14 -25.74 8.80
N ALA A 271 -5.74 -24.51 9.15
CA ALA A 271 -5.47 -24.08 10.51
C ALA A 271 -6.35 -22.89 10.86
N ARG A 272 -6.92 -22.89 12.05
CA ARG A 272 -7.85 -21.83 12.47
C ARG A 272 -7.06 -20.59 12.88
N VAL A 273 -7.44 -19.42 12.38
CA VAL A 273 -6.88 -18.13 12.80
C VAL A 273 -7.34 -17.85 14.23
N ALA A 274 -6.38 -17.79 15.15
CA ALA A 274 -6.59 -17.50 16.56
C ALA A 274 -6.52 -16.00 16.84
N ALA A 275 -5.55 -15.30 16.25
CA ALA A 275 -5.34 -13.88 16.48
C ALA A 275 -4.79 -13.18 15.23
N VAL A 276 -5.09 -11.89 15.15
CA VAL A 276 -4.57 -10.98 14.12
C VAL A 276 -4.02 -9.75 14.83
N SER A 277 -2.74 -9.46 14.61
CA SER A 277 -2.04 -8.34 15.25
C SER A 277 -1.14 -7.60 14.26
N THR A 278 -0.32 -6.66 14.73
CA THR A 278 0.62 -5.91 13.90
C THR A 278 2.00 -5.93 14.53
N HIS A 279 3.03 -6.08 13.70
CA HIS A 279 4.42 -6.14 14.12
C HIS A 279 5.31 -5.38 13.13
N VAL A 280 6.25 -4.58 13.65
CA VAL A 280 7.23 -3.89 12.82
C VAL A 280 8.47 -4.77 12.67
N ALA A 281 8.88 -5.01 11.42
CA ALA A 281 10.06 -5.82 11.12
C ALA A 281 10.89 -5.19 9.99
N LEU A 282 12.14 -5.63 9.88
CA LEU A 282 13.09 -5.16 8.88
C LEU A 282 12.89 -5.89 7.54
N GLY A 283 13.00 -5.11 6.47
CA GLY A 283 12.99 -5.54 5.08
C GLY A 283 11.61 -5.85 4.53
N ALA A 284 11.45 -5.73 3.21
CA ALA A 284 10.28 -6.17 2.46
C ALA A 284 10.70 -6.97 1.23
N TYR A 285 10.15 -8.17 1.10
CA TYR A 285 10.45 -9.09 0.01
C TYR A 285 9.15 -9.65 -0.57
N ALA A 286 8.98 -9.50 -1.88
CA ALA A 286 7.86 -10.05 -2.64
C ALA A 286 8.36 -11.03 -3.72
N PRO A 287 8.68 -12.28 -3.35
CA PRO A 287 9.14 -13.28 -4.31
C PRO A 287 8.02 -13.72 -5.26
N LEU A 288 8.32 -13.85 -6.55
CA LEU A 288 7.46 -14.48 -7.54
C LEU A 288 7.96 -15.90 -7.82
N THR A 289 7.15 -16.91 -7.53
CA THR A 289 7.42 -18.29 -7.93
C THR A 289 6.70 -18.67 -9.22
N ARG A 290 7.12 -19.76 -9.86
CA ARG A 290 6.45 -20.29 -11.07
C ARG A 290 4.96 -20.61 -10.86
N HIS A 291 4.62 -21.22 -9.73
CA HIS A 291 3.25 -21.55 -9.34
C HIS A 291 2.46 -20.34 -8.80
N GLY A 292 3.10 -19.18 -8.61
CA GLY A 292 2.43 -17.99 -8.08
C GLY A 292 2.01 -18.09 -6.62
N THR A 293 2.43 -19.14 -5.90
CA THR A 293 2.21 -19.34 -4.47
C THR A 293 3.54 -19.60 -3.77
N LEU A 294 3.57 -19.38 -2.45
CA LEU A 294 4.73 -19.63 -1.61
C LEU A 294 4.28 -20.04 -0.21
N VAL A 295 5.02 -20.94 0.42
CA VAL A 295 4.84 -21.28 1.83
C VAL A 295 5.88 -20.56 2.68
N VAL A 296 5.41 -19.66 3.55
CA VAL A 296 6.23 -18.83 4.45
C VAL A 296 5.78 -19.12 5.89
N GLU A 297 6.72 -19.38 6.80
CA GLU A 297 6.40 -19.80 8.18
C GLU A 297 5.39 -20.97 8.25
N ASP A 298 5.52 -21.89 7.29
CA ASP A 298 4.60 -23.01 7.05
C ASP A 298 3.13 -22.60 6.74
N VAL A 299 2.86 -21.36 6.34
CA VAL A 299 1.53 -20.88 5.90
C VAL A 299 1.56 -20.58 4.40
N VAL A 300 0.52 -21.00 3.67
CA VAL A 300 0.42 -20.78 2.22
C VAL A 300 -0.04 -19.35 1.95
N ALA A 301 0.69 -18.65 1.08
CA ALA A 301 0.37 -17.33 0.58
C ALA A 301 0.45 -17.27 -0.94
N SER A 302 -0.27 -16.31 -1.52
CA SER A 302 -0.13 -15.95 -2.93
C SER A 302 1.14 -15.11 -3.12
N CYS A 303 1.83 -15.22 -4.25
CA CYS A 303 2.90 -14.29 -4.64
C CYS A 303 2.36 -12.93 -5.10
N PHE A 304 1.04 -12.80 -5.23
CA PHE A 304 0.38 -11.60 -5.75
C PHE A 304 -0.34 -10.83 -4.64
N ALA A 305 -0.53 -9.54 -4.92
CA ALA A 305 -1.20 -8.60 -4.04
C ALA A 305 -1.96 -7.57 -4.88
N ALA A 306 -2.59 -6.64 -4.18
CA ALA A 306 -3.35 -5.51 -4.74
C ALA A 306 -4.65 -5.88 -5.48
N VAL A 307 -4.76 -7.01 -6.17
CA VAL A 307 -5.99 -7.50 -6.82
C VAL A 307 -6.48 -8.75 -6.09
N ALA A 308 -7.75 -8.79 -5.70
CA ALA A 308 -8.36 -9.88 -4.93
C ALA A 308 -8.65 -11.16 -5.73
N ASP A 309 -7.88 -11.43 -6.79
CA ASP A 309 -8.06 -12.59 -7.66
C ASP A 309 -6.69 -13.17 -8.05
N HIS A 310 -6.39 -14.33 -7.46
CA HIS A 310 -5.15 -15.04 -7.71
C HIS A 310 -5.05 -15.57 -9.15
N HIS A 311 -6.16 -16.03 -9.75
CA HIS A 311 -6.15 -16.56 -11.12
C HIS A 311 -5.94 -15.44 -12.14
N LEU A 312 -6.61 -14.31 -11.93
CA LEU A 312 -6.40 -13.13 -12.77
C LEU A 312 -4.97 -12.61 -12.66
N ALA A 313 -4.41 -12.55 -11.45
CA ALA A 313 -3.02 -12.17 -11.26
C ALA A 313 -2.08 -13.19 -11.93
N GLN A 314 -2.35 -14.49 -11.80
CA GLN A 314 -1.61 -15.52 -12.53
C GLN A 314 -1.61 -15.28 -14.04
N LEU A 315 -2.76 -14.99 -14.64
CA LEU A 315 -2.86 -14.70 -16.07
C LEU A 315 -2.10 -13.42 -16.45
N ALA A 316 -2.21 -12.36 -15.65
CA ALA A 316 -1.50 -11.11 -15.88
C ALA A 316 0.03 -11.28 -15.82
N PHE A 317 0.51 -12.17 -14.95
CA PHE A 317 1.93 -12.48 -14.80
C PHE A 317 2.42 -13.64 -15.68
N TRP A 318 1.56 -14.27 -16.49
CA TRP A 318 1.95 -15.34 -17.41
C TRP A 318 3.10 -14.96 -18.37
N PRO A 319 3.13 -13.75 -18.97
CA PRO A 319 4.20 -13.39 -19.90
C PRO A 319 5.56 -13.40 -19.20
N LEU A 320 5.63 -12.77 -18.02
CA LEU A 320 6.86 -12.74 -17.22
C LEU A 320 7.32 -14.15 -16.82
N ARG A 321 6.38 -15.05 -16.53
CA ARG A 321 6.68 -16.46 -16.20
C ARG A 321 7.18 -17.28 -17.40
N LEU A 322 6.69 -16.99 -18.61
CA LEU A 322 7.16 -17.66 -19.84
C LEU A 322 8.54 -17.15 -20.27
N PHE A 323 8.74 -15.84 -20.31
CA PHE A 323 9.96 -15.23 -20.84
C PHE A 323 11.18 -15.40 -19.93
N HIS A 324 11.00 -15.62 -18.62
CA HIS A 324 12.11 -15.95 -17.72
C HIS A 324 12.82 -17.27 -18.11
N SER A 325 12.11 -18.19 -18.77
CA SER A 325 12.71 -19.44 -19.30
C SER A 325 13.57 -19.24 -20.55
N LEU A 326 13.47 -18.08 -21.22
CA LEU A 326 14.13 -17.76 -22.49
C LEU A 326 15.37 -16.85 -22.34
N ALA A 327 15.97 -16.80 -21.14
CA ALA A 327 17.23 -16.10 -20.85
C ALA A 327 17.22 -14.58 -21.06
N TRP A 328 16.55 -13.85 -20.16
CA TRP A 328 16.74 -12.40 -19.97
C TRP A 328 17.23 -12.11 -18.53
N GLY A 329 18.36 -12.71 -18.15
CA GLY A 329 18.95 -12.61 -16.80
C GLY A 329 19.59 -11.27 -16.43
N SER A 330 19.29 -10.17 -17.13
CA SER A 330 20.00 -8.88 -16.96
C SER A 330 19.12 -7.66 -16.66
N TRP A 331 17.81 -7.83 -16.45
CA TRP A 331 16.85 -6.72 -16.29
C TRP A 331 16.13 -6.69 -14.94
N THR A 332 16.56 -7.48 -13.96
CA THR A 332 16.03 -7.43 -12.60
C THR A 332 16.77 -6.37 -11.78
N PRO A 333 16.09 -5.33 -11.27
CA PRO A 333 16.71 -4.42 -10.31
C PRO A 333 17.18 -5.19 -9.08
N GLY A 334 18.36 -4.85 -8.55
CA GLY A 334 18.85 -5.44 -7.30
C GLY A 334 17.98 -5.08 -6.09
N GLU A 335 17.30 -3.93 -6.15
CA GLU A 335 16.45 -3.36 -5.09
C GLU A 335 15.27 -2.56 -5.71
N GLY A 336 14.17 -2.46 -4.95
CA GLY A 336 12.96 -1.76 -5.33
C GLY A 336 11.91 -2.62 -6.04
N VAL A 337 10.82 -1.96 -6.48
CA VAL A 337 9.70 -2.61 -7.15
C VAL A 337 10.01 -2.83 -8.63
N HIS A 338 9.78 -4.04 -9.13
CA HIS A 338 9.94 -4.38 -10.53
C HIS A 338 8.95 -3.59 -11.41
N TRP A 339 9.38 -3.14 -12.59
CA TRP A 339 8.57 -2.29 -13.48
C TRP A 339 7.26 -2.96 -13.95
N TYR A 340 7.28 -4.29 -14.12
CA TYR A 340 6.17 -5.07 -14.67
C TYR A 340 4.91 -5.04 -13.78
N PRO A 341 4.98 -5.32 -12.46
CA PRO A 341 3.87 -5.05 -11.53
C PRO A 341 3.28 -3.64 -11.63
N GLN A 342 4.12 -2.60 -11.79
CA GLN A 342 3.65 -1.22 -11.89
C GLN A 342 2.84 -0.99 -13.18
N LEU A 343 3.30 -1.56 -14.31
CA LEU A 343 2.56 -1.53 -15.57
C LEU A 343 1.22 -2.25 -15.46
N LEU A 344 1.22 -3.47 -14.91
CA LEU A 344 -0.01 -4.25 -14.72
C LEU A 344 -1.02 -3.54 -13.82
N TYR A 345 -0.55 -2.90 -12.76
CA TYR A 345 -1.40 -2.12 -11.88
C TYR A 345 -2.08 -0.95 -12.63
N ARG A 346 -1.32 -0.21 -13.46
CA ARG A 346 -1.87 0.86 -14.31
C ARG A 346 -2.91 0.35 -15.29
N LEU A 347 -2.66 -0.79 -15.93
CA LEU A 347 -3.59 -1.40 -16.89
C LEU A 347 -4.84 -1.98 -16.21
N GLY A 348 -4.68 -2.64 -15.06
CA GLY A 348 -5.78 -3.23 -14.30
C GLY A 348 -6.81 -2.18 -13.88
N ARG A 349 -6.37 -0.98 -13.47
CA ARG A 349 -7.28 0.12 -13.11
C ARG A 349 -8.14 0.63 -14.26
N LEU A 350 -7.74 0.40 -15.51
CA LEU A 350 -8.53 0.77 -16.69
C LEU A 350 -9.59 -0.29 -17.03
N LEU A 351 -9.45 -1.51 -16.52
CA LEU A 351 -10.19 -2.69 -16.98
C LEU A 351 -11.03 -3.37 -15.89
N LEU A 352 -10.70 -3.17 -14.61
CA LEU A 352 -11.34 -3.82 -13.47
C LEU A 352 -12.10 -2.80 -12.61
N GLU A 353 -13.18 -3.25 -11.97
CA GLU A 353 -13.96 -2.43 -11.04
C GLU A 353 -13.14 -2.05 -9.80
N GLU A 354 -13.41 -0.89 -9.19
CA GLU A 354 -12.65 -0.38 -8.04
C GLU A 354 -12.65 -1.34 -6.83
N GLY A 355 -13.71 -2.15 -6.68
CA GLY A 355 -13.83 -3.15 -5.61
C GLY A 355 -12.93 -4.38 -5.77
N SER A 356 -12.32 -4.60 -6.94
CA SER A 356 -11.38 -5.70 -7.18
C SER A 356 -10.01 -5.46 -6.55
N PHE A 357 -9.72 -4.22 -6.17
CA PHE A 357 -8.44 -3.81 -5.61
C PHE A 357 -8.51 -3.66 -4.09
N HIS A 358 -7.38 -3.91 -3.43
CA HIS A 358 -7.28 -3.58 -2.01
C HIS A 358 -7.47 -2.07 -1.81
N SER A 359 -8.23 -1.64 -0.80
CA SER A 359 -8.48 -0.22 -0.53
C SER A 359 -7.21 0.60 -0.33
N LEU A 360 -6.12 -0.04 0.10
CA LEU A 360 -4.81 0.59 0.16
C LEU A 360 -4.10 0.64 -1.22
N GLY A 361 -4.33 -0.37 -2.08
CA GLY A 361 -3.83 -0.39 -3.46
C GLY A 361 -4.48 0.68 -4.33
N VAL A 362 -5.82 0.82 -4.29
CA VAL A 362 -6.64 1.78 -5.08
C VAL A 362 -6.13 3.22 -5.01
N ALA A 363 -5.41 3.57 -3.95
CA ALA A 363 -5.18 4.95 -3.61
C ALA A 363 -3.87 5.58 -4.16
N GLY A 364 -3.11 4.89 -5.02
CA GLY A 364 -1.89 5.45 -5.66
C GLY A 364 -2.01 5.57 -7.17
N ALA A 365 -1.64 6.72 -7.74
CA ALA A 365 -1.49 7.03 -9.16
C ALA A 365 -2.79 7.33 -9.92
N GLY A 366 -3.46 8.41 -9.57
CA GLY A 366 -4.41 9.10 -10.46
C GLY A 366 -3.66 10.18 -11.26
N SER A 367 -3.36 9.88 -12.52
CA SER A 367 -2.75 10.72 -13.59
C SER A 367 -1.37 11.31 -13.33
#